data_AF-A0A1H7XNX8-F1
#
_entry.id   AF-A0A1H7XNX8-F1
#
_cell.length_a   1.000
_cell.length_b   1.000
_cell.length_c   1.000
_cell.angle_alpha   90.00
_cell.angle_beta   90.00
_cell.angle_gamma   90.00
#
_symmetry.space_group_name_H-M   'P 1'
#
loop_
_entity.id
_entity.type
_entity.pdbx_description
1 polymer ?
#
loop_
_entity_poly.entity_id
_entity_poly.type
_entity_poly.pdbx_seq_one_letter_code
_entity_poly.pdbx_strand_id
1 'polypeptide(L)'
;MVHILPSKALSRGRRLIGLAALAMVIATLAGCASTPPPNGSMNQALAQLQAARDAGAADYAPVDLDYAQSKFGQAQAAMASRKYDDAALLADESRADSELARAKARLGAARAQNTAKSQENSRMRVEMIDNHANDTVPIPNNVQETETVLPEATDTTPPPIGGQTEPLKNDGGQ
;
A
#
# COMPACT_ATOMS: atom_id res chain seq x y z
N MET A 1 -78.67 -26.60 4.43
CA MET A 1 -77.63 -27.37 5.13
C MET A 1 -76.44 -26.47 5.37
N VAL A 2 -76.30 -25.93 6.59
CA VAL A 2 -75.18 -25.05 6.95
C VAL A 2 -74.04 -25.95 7.43
N HIS A 3 -73.00 -26.10 6.62
CA HIS A 3 -71.77 -26.77 7.04
C HIS A 3 -70.94 -25.80 7.88
N ILE A 4 -70.97 -26.01 9.19
CA ILE A 4 -70.12 -25.32 10.16
C ILE A 4 -68.76 -26.02 10.14
N LEU A 5 -67.71 -25.34 9.66
CA LEU A 5 -66.34 -25.86 9.74
C LEU A 5 -65.88 -25.84 11.21
N PRO A 6 -65.27 -26.93 11.71
CA PRO A 6 -64.72 -26.94 13.07
C PRO A 6 -63.48 -26.06 13.13
N SER A 7 -63.59 -24.95 13.86
CA SER A 7 -62.46 -24.13 14.29
C SER A 7 -61.54 -24.98 15.17
N LYS A 8 -60.44 -25.49 14.59
CA LYS A 8 -59.39 -26.19 15.34
C LYS A 8 -58.80 -25.20 16.35
N ALA A 9 -59.23 -25.31 17.61
CA ALA A 9 -58.63 -24.62 18.73
C ALA A 9 -57.17 -25.10 18.86
N LEU A 10 -56.23 -24.32 18.32
CA LEU A 10 -54.80 -24.52 18.55
C LEU A 10 -54.56 -24.58 20.06
N SER A 11 -54.00 -25.71 20.53
CA SER A 11 -53.79 -25.96 21.96
C SER A 11 -53.01 -24.81 22.60
N ARG A 12 -53.35 -24.46 23.84
CA ARG A 12 -52.68 -23.39 24.60
C ARG A 12 -51.15 -23.58 24.60
N GLY A 13 -50.68 -24.83 24.58
CA GLY A 13 -49.25 -25.16 24.46
C GLY A 13 -48.61 -24.70 23.14
N ARG A 14 -49.26 -24.88 21.98
CA ARG A 14 -48.73 -24.41 20.69
C ARG A 14 -48.67 -22.88 20.60
N ARG A 15 -49.60 -22.18 21.26
CA ARG A 15 -49.57 -20.70 21.35
C ARG A 15 -48.43 -20.19 22.23
N LEU A 16 -48.16 -20.86 23.36
CA LEU A 16 -47.05 -20.51 24.25
C LEU A 16 -45.69 -20.77 23.60
N ILE A 17 -45.54 -21.88 22.87
CA ILE A 17 -44.31 -22.19 22.12
C ILE A 17 -44.09 -21.16 21.00
N GLY A 18 -45.14 -20.77 20.27
CA GLY A 18 -45.06 -19.74 19.24
C GLY A 18 -44.64 -18.37 19.79
N LEU A 19 -45.16 -17.96 20.94
CA LEU A 19 -44.78 -16.71 21.60
C LEU A 19 -43.34 -16.75 22.15
N ALA A 20 -42.91 -17.87 22.70
CA ALA A 20 -41.53 -18.04 23.18
C ALA A 20 -40.52 -18.00 22.02
N ALA A 21 -40.82 -18.65 20.90
CA ALA A 21 -39.99 -18.60 19.70
C ALA A 21 -39.89 -17.17 19.12
N LEU A 22 -41.02 -16.45 19.07
CA LEU A 22 -41.03 -15.06 18.61
C LEU A 22 -40.23 -14.13 19.54
N ALA A 23 -40.35 -14.31 20.85
CA ALA A 23 -39.57 -13.55 21.84
C ALA A 23 -38.07 -13.83 21.72
N MET A 24 -37.68 -15.08 21.46
CA MET A 24 -36.28 -15.46 21.26
C MET A 24 -35.68 -14.83 19.99
N VAL A 25 -36.46 -14.74 18.90
CA VAL A 25 -36.05 -14.06 17.66
C VAL A 25 -35.93 -12.54 17.83
N ILE A 26 -36.80 -11.91 18.64
CA ILE A 26 -36.68 -10.48 18.94
C ILE A 26 -35.49 -10.21 19.87
N ALA A 27 -35.19 -11.12 20.79
CA ALA A 27 -34.04 -11.01 21.69
C ALA A 27 -32.69 -11.10 20.97
N THR A 28 -32.58 -11.85 19.87
CA THR A 28 -31.34 -11.88 19.06
C THR A 28 -31.13 -10.59 18.26
N LEU A 29 -32.19 -9.85 17.91
CA LEU A 29 -32.08 -8.51 17.31
C LEU A 29 -31.72 -7.42 18.34
N ALA A 30 -32.02 -7.63 19.62
CA ALA A 30 -31.64 -6.71 20.70
C ALA A 30 -30.18 -6.88 21.16
N GLY A 31 -29.42 -7.82 20.57
CA GLY A 31 -28.05 -8.15 20.94
C GLY A 31 -26.96 -7.11 20.59
N CYS A 32 -27.28 -6.01 19.90
CA CYS A 32 -26.38 -4.85 19.78
C CYS A 32 -26.68 -3.77 20.85
N ALA A 33 -27.24 -4.16 22.00
CA ALA A 33 -27.39 -3.27 23.14
C ALA A 33 -26.01 -3.06 23.81
N SER A 34 -25.36 -1.95 23.42
CA SER A 34 -24.12 -1.41 23.99
C SER A 34 -22.81 -1.89 23.33
N THR A 35 -22.62 -1.57 22.05
CA THR A 35 -21.27 -1.48 21.50
C THR A 35 -20.55 -0.29 22.16
N PRO A 36 -19.42 -0.49 22.87
CA PRO A 36 -18.72 0.59 23.53
C PRO A 36 -18.09 1.53 22.48
N PRO A 37 -17.86 2.81 22.82
CA PRO A 37 -17.19 3.74 21.92
C PRO A 37 -15.80 3.21 21.48
N PRO A 38 -15.49 3.16 20.17
CA PRO A 38 -14.28 2.54 19.63
C PRO A 38 -13.06 3.47 19.67
N ASN A 39 -12.79 4.07 20.84
CA ASN A 39 -11.72 5.08 21.01
C ASN A 39 -10.33 4.57 20.57
N GLY A 40 -10.05 3.28 20.72
CA GLY A 40 -8.81 2.67 20.27
C GLY A 40 -8.61 2.78 18.76
N SER A 41 -9.62 2.43 17.96
CA SER A 41 -9.58 2.54 16.50
C SER A 41 -9.43 4.00 16.05
N MET A 42 -10.18 4.91 16.66
CA MET A 42 -10.12 6.35 16.38
C MET A 42 -8.71 6.92 16.62
N ASN A 43 -8.08 6.56 17.74
CA ASN A 43 -6.74 7.01 18.06
C ASN A 43 -5.68 6.42 17.12
N GLN A 44 -5.82 5.14 16.74
CA GLN A 44 -4.90 4.51 15.79
C GLN A 44 -5.01 5.15 14.40
N ALA A 45 -6.22 5.40 13.92
CA ALA A 45 -6.46 6.08 12.66
C ALA A 45 -5.83 7.49 12.66
N LEU A 46 -6.06 8.27 13.72
CA LEU A 46 -5.47 9.61 13.87
C LEU A 46 -3.94 9.56 13.87
N ALA A 47 -3.34 8.61 14.58
CA ALA A 47 -1.89 8.44 14.63
C ALA A 47 -1.30 8.09 13.26
N GLN A 48 -1.93 7.19 12.49
CA GLN A 48 -1.48 6.88 11.13
C GLN A 48 -1.66 8.06 10.17
N LEU A 49 -2.73 8.82 10.34
CA LEU A 49 -3.00 10.00 9.52
C LEU A 49 -1.95 11.09 9.75
N GLN A 50 -1.50 11.28 11.00
CA GLN A 50 -0.33 12.11 11.32
C GLN A 50 0.95 11.53 10.70
N ALA A 51 1.21 10.24 10.87
CA ALA A 51 2.40 9.61 10.30
C ALA A 51 2.46 9.66 8.76
N ALA A 52 1.31 9.68 8.08
CA ALA A 52 1.22 9.90 6.64
C ALA A 52 1.56 11.34 6.26
N ARG A 53 1.02 12.32 7.00
CA ARG A 53 1.35 13.75 6.82
C ARG A 53 2.85 14.01 7.03
N ASP A 54 3.41 13.48 8.11
CA ASP A 54 4.84 13.62 8.43
C ASP A 54 5.75 12.98 7.38
N ALA A 55 5.26 11.93 6.70
CA ALA A 55 5.97 11.30 5.59
C ALA A 55 5.88 12.11 4.27
N GLY A 56 5.22 13.26 4.24
CA GLY A 56 5.05 14.09 3.05
C GLY A 56 3.96 13.59 2.11
N ALA A 57 2.94 12.88 2.61
CA ALA A 57 1.87 12.38 1.76
C ALA A 57 1.08 13.49 1.03
N ALA A 58 1.08 14.72 1.53
CA ALA A 58 0.49 15.84 0.81
C ALA A 58 1.14 16.11 -0.56
N ASP A 59 2.45 15.88 -0.67
CA ASP A 59 3.20 16.14 -1.90
C ASP A 59 3.23 14.92 -2.82
N TYR A 60 3.35 13.74 -2.24
CA TYR A 60 3.63 12.50 -2.99
C TYR A 60 2.43 11.55 -3.11
N ALA A 61 1.39 11.70 -2.29
CA ALA A 61 0.18 10.87 -2.29
C ALA A 61 -1.09 11.65 -1.87
N PRO A 62 -1.39 12.82 -2.47
CA PRO A 62 -2.45 13.72 -1.99
C PRO A 62 -3.83 13.08 -2.02
N VAL A 63 -4.12 12.26 -3.04
CA VAL A 63 -5.42 11.60 -3.21
C VAL A 63 -5.67 10.57 -2.11
N ASP A 64 -4.68 9.73 -1.79
CA ASP A 64 -4.80 8.73 -0.72
C ASP A 64 -4.91 9.40 0.66
N LEU A 65 -4.18 10.50 0.86
CA LEU A 65 -4.26 11.29 2.09
C LEU A 65 -5.64 11.94 2.26
N ASP A 66 -6.25 12.43 1.18
CA ASP A 66 -7.61 12.98 1.21
C ASP A 66 -8.65 11.92 1.53
N TYR A 67 -8.55 10.72 0.92
CA TYR A 67 -9.42 9.60 1.27
C TYR A 67 -9.33 9.24 2.76
N ALA A 68 -8.12 9.15 3.29
CA ALA A 68 -7.91 8.89 4.71
C ALA A 68 -8.57 9.96 5.60
N GLN A 69 -8.44 11.24 5.24
CA GLN A 69 -9.03 12.36 5.98
C GLN A 69 -10.55 12.38 5.91
N SER A 70 -11.11 12.16 4.72
CA SER A 70 -12.55 12.09 4.49
C SER A 70 -13.17 10.96 5.31
N LYS A 71 -12.60 9.75 5.28
CA LYS A 71 -13.08 8.62 6.08
C LYS A 71 -12.95 8.85 7.58
N PHE A 72 -11.86 9.47 8.03
CA PHE A 72 -11.73 9.87 9.44
C PHE A 72 -12.78 10.90 9.86
N GLY A 73 -13.11 11.84 8.98
CA GLY A 73 -14.21 12.80 9.18
C GLY A 73 -15.56 12.10 9.32
N GLN A 74 -15.83 11.11 8.46
CA GLN A 74 -17.03 10.27 8.55
C GLN A 74 -17.06 9.45 9.84
N ALA A 75 -15.92 8.88 10.27
CA ALA A 75 -15.79 8.15 11.53
C ALA A 75 -16.12 9.04 12.73
N GLN A 76 -15.64 10.30 12.74
CA GLN A 76 -15.99 11.27 13.78
C GLN A 76 -17.48 11.62 13.79
N ALA A 77 -18.11 11.76 12.61
CA ALA A 77 -19.55 11.98 12.51
C ALA A 77 -20.36 10.78 13.03
N ALA A 78 -19.92 9.56 12.73
CA ALA A 78 -20.51 8.32 13.26
C ALA A 78 -20.36 8.21 14.78
N MET A 79 -19.18 8.55 15.33
CA MET A 79 -18.93 8.66 16.77
C MET A 79 -19.91 9.63 17.44
N ALA A 80 -20.06 10.83 16.88
CA ALA A 80 -20.99 11.84 17.40
C ALA A 80 -22.46 11.38 17.34
N SER A 81 -22.80 10.59 16.32
CA SER A 81 -24.12 9.98 16.15
C SER A 81 -24.32 8.70 16.97
N ARG A 82 -23.34 8.29 17.79
CA ARG A 82 -23.32 7.03 18.56
C ARG A 82 -23.46 5.77 17.71
N LYS A 83 -23.08 5.85 16.43
CA LYS A 83 -23.00 4.71 15.51
C LYS A 83 -21.60 4.10 15.62
N TYR A 84 -21.36 3.40 16.73
CA TYR A 84 -20.01 2.98 17.11
C TYR A 84 -19.41 1.92 16.18
N ASP A 85 -20.21 1.03 15.61
CA ASP A 85 -19.72 0.03 14.66
C ASP A 85 -19.29 0.68 13.34
N ASP A 86 -20.11 1.59 12.81
CA ASP A 86 -19.77 2.39 11.63
C ASP A 86 -18.51 3.23 11.88
N ALA A 87 -18.41 3.84 13.07
CA ALA A 87 -17.23 4.62 13.44
C ALA A 87 -15.95 3.77 13.48
N ALA A 88 -16.02 2.55 14.03
CA ALA A 88 -14.88 1.64 14.08
C ALA A 88 -14.45 1.23 12.66
N LEU A 89 -15.40 0.87 11.80
CA LEU A 89 -15.14 0.48 10.42
C LEU A 89 -14.48 1.63 9.63
N LEU A 90 -15.08 2.82 9.69
CA LEU A 90 -14.55 4.01 9.00
C LEU A 90 -13.18 4.44 9.52
N ALA A 91 -12.92 4.28 10.83
CA ALA A 91 -11.61 4.54 11.41
C ALA A 91 -10.56 3.54 10.92
N ASP A 92 -10.89 2.25 10.85
CA ASP A 92 -10.00 1.21 10.33
C ASP A 92 -9.69 1.40 8.84
N GLU A 93 -10.69 1.79 8.04
CA GLU A 93 -10.48 2.16 6.64
C GLU A 93 -9.58 3.39 6.49
N SER A 94 -9.83 4.45 7.29
CA SER A 94 -8.97 5.63 7.32
C SER A 94 -7.52 5.30 7.72
N ARG A 95 -7.35 4.38 8.68
CA ARG A 95 -6.03 3.87 9.07
C ARG A 95 -5.31 3.20 7.91
N ALA A 96 -6.00 2.30 7.19
CA ALA A 96 -5.44 1.60 6.04
C ALA A 96 -5.08 2.57 4.89
N ASP A 97 -5.95 3.54 4.59
CA ASP A 97 -5.68 4.58 3.60
C ASP A 97 -4.49 5.45 4.01
N SER A 98 -4.35 5.77 5.30
CA SER A 98 -3.22 6.53 5.82
C SER A 98 -1.90 5.77 5.65
N GLU A 99 -1.89 4.46 5.92
CA GLU A 99 -0.71 3.61 5.72
C GLU A 99 -0.34 3.52 4.24
N LEU A 100 -1.32 3.42 3.35
CA LEU A 100 -1.11 3.46 1.90
C LEU A 100 -0.51 4.80 1.46
N ALA A 101 -1.08 5.92 1.91
CA ALA A 101 -0.60 7.25 1.62
C ALA A 101 0.85 7.43 2.11
N ARG A 102 1.15 6.97 3.33
CA ARG A 102 2.51 7.00 3.91
C ARG A 102 3.50 6.18 3.10
N ALA A 103 3.13 4.98 2.68
CA ALA A 103 3.99 4.11 1.89
C ALA A 103 4.30 4.73 0.52
N LYS A 104 3.27 5.25 -0.17
CA LYS A 104 3.42 5.98 -1.43
C LYS A 104 4.28 7.23 -1.26
N ALA A 105 4.12 7.95 -0.15
CA ALA A 105 4.90 9.15 0.12
C ALA A 105 6.39 8.85 0.26
N ARG A 106 6.73 7.82 1.05
CA ARG A 106 8.11 7.35 1.20
C ARG A 106 8.72 6.89 -0.12
N LEU A 107 7.93 6.19 -0.95
CA LEU A 107 8.38 5.76 -2.28
C LEU A 107 8.64 6.96 -3.19
N GLY A 108 7.73 7.95 -3.21
CA GLY A 108 7.89 9.18 -3.98
C GLY A 108 9.15 9.95 -3.57
N ALA A 109 9.35 10.16 -2.27
CA ALA A 109 10.53 10.80 -1.74
C ALA A 109 11.82 10.05 -2.08
N ALA A 110 11.83 8.72 -1.95
CA ALA A 110 12.99 7.89 -2.30
C ALA A 110 13.33 7.98 -3.79
N ARG A 111 12.33 8.00 -4.68
CA ARG A 111 12.52 8.19 -6.12
C ARG A 111 13.12 9.56 -6.43
N ALA A 112 12.58 10.63 -5.83
CA ALA A 112 13.10 11.97 -6.01
C ALA A 112 14.58 12.08 -5.58
N GLN A 113 14.94 11.48 -4.43
CA GLN A 113 16.32 11.41 -3.97
C GLN A 113 17.23 10.61 -4.92
N ASN A 114 16.75 9.49 -5.45
CA ASN A 114 17.52 8.68 -6.40
C ASN A 114 17.79 9.43 -7.70
N THR A 115 16.77 10.10 -8.24
CA THR A 115 16.91 10.95 -9.43
C THR A 115 17.91 12.08 -9.19
N ALA A 116 17.83 12.77 -8.04
CA ALA A 116 18.78 13.84 -7.70
C ALA A 116 20.22 13.33 -7.65
N LYS A 117 20.47 12.21 -6.97
CA LYS A 117 21.81 11.58 -6.90
C LYS A 117 22.31 11.10 -8.26
N SER A 118 21.41 10.55 -9.10
CA SER A 118 21.76 10.12 -10.45
C SER A 118 22.18 11.30 -11.33
N GLN A 119 21.48 12.43 -11.22
CA GLN A 119 21.85 13.65 -11.93
C GLN A 119 23.20 14.19 -11.46
N GLU A 120 23.45 14.22 -10.15
CA GLU A 120 24.74 14.63 -9.59
C GLU A 120 25.89 13.74 -10.09
N ASN A 121 25.73 12.41 -10.03
CA ASN A 121 26.69 11.46 -10.58
C ASN A 121 26.93 11.70 -12.07
N SER A 122 25.88 11.98 -12.86
CA SER A 122 26.04 12.25 -14.28
C SER A 122 26.82 13.54 -14.55
N ARG A 123 26.61 14.59 -13.75
CA ARG A 123 27.36 15.85 -13.85
C ARG A 123 28.82 15.65 -13.51
N MET A 124 29.13 14.98 -12.41
CA MET A 124 30.50 14.65 -12.04
C MET A 124 31.22 13.84 -13.15
N ARG A 125 30.51 12.92 -13.81
CA ARG A 125 31.07 12.17 -14.95
C ARG A 125 31.40 13.04 -16.15
N VAL A 126 30.59 14.05 -16.43
CA VAL A 126 30.87 15.01 -17.52
C VAL A 126 32.07 15.89 -17.17
N GLU A 127 32.12 16.42 -15.94
CA GLU A 127 33.25 17.24 -15.47
C GLU A 127 34.57 16.47 -15.52
N MET A 128 34.58 15.18 -15.16
CA MET A 128 35.78 14.34 -15.29
C MET A 128 36.24 14.22 -16.75
N ILE A 129 35.32 14.06 -17.71
CA ILE A 129 35.67 13.96 -19.14
C ILE A 129 36.26 15.29 -19.65
N ASP A 130 35.66 16.41 -19.29
CA ASP A 130 36.10 17.74 -19.73
C ASP A 130 37.50 18.08 -19.18
N ASN A 131 37.77 17.72 -17.91
CA ASN A 131 39.09 17.90 -17.32
C ASN A 131 40.15 17.03 -18.01
N HIS A 132 39.82 15.78 -18.34
CA HIS A 132 40.74 14.87 -19.05
C HIS A 132 41.02 15.33 -20.50
N ALA A 133 40.05 15.97 -21.16
CA ALA A 133 40.26 16.56 -22.48
C ALA A 133 41.29 17.72 -22.42
N ASN A 134 41.30 18.49 -21.34
CA ASN A 134 42.25 19.59 -21.15
C ASN A 134 43.68 19.12 -20.77
N ASP A 135 43.82 17.89 -20.26
CA ASP A 135 45.10 17.22 -19.96
C ASP A 135 45.68 16.41 -21.14
N THR A 136 45.03 16.41 -22.31
CA THR A 136 45.65 15.80 -23.51
C THR A 136 46.85 16.63 -23.99
N VAL A 137 48.04 16.17 -23.65
CA VAL A 137 49.29 16.54 -24.34
C VAL A 137 49.07 16.33 -25.85
N PRO A 138 49.35 17.32 -26.72
CA PRO A 138 49.21 17.14 -28.16
C PRO A 138 50.02 15.93 -28.61
N ILE A 139 49.36 14.94 -29.21
CA ILE A 139 50.08 13.82 -29.85
C ILE A 139 50.94 14.41 -30.96
N PRO A 140 52.28 14.24 -30.94
CA PRO A 140 53.12 14.70 -32.03
C PRO A 140 52.72 13.98 -33.31
N ASN A 141 52.59 14.72 -34.41
CA ASN A 141 52.21 14.25 -35.75
C ASN A 141 53.17 13.22 -36.40
N ASN A 142 54.06 12.55 -35.65
CA ASN A 142 55.09 11.65 -36.18
C ASN A 142 54.84 10.16 -35.96
N VAL A 143 53.69 9.75 -35.43
CA VAL A 143 53.34 8.32 -35.35
C VAL A 143 52.78 7.87 -36.70
N GLN A 144 53.64 7.28 -37.53
CA GLN A 144 53.22 6.55 -38.72
C GLN A 144 52.21 5.46 -38.32
N GLU A 145 50.98 5.56 -38.82
CA GLU A 145 49.98 4.50 -38.72
C GLU A 145 50.54 3.23 -39.39
N THR A 146 51.02 2.29 -38.59
CA THR A 146 51.35 0.96 -39.10
C THR A 146 50.04 0.19 -39.07
N GLU A 147 49.33 0.22 -40.19
CA GLU A 147 48.09 -0.53 -40.42
C GLU A 147 48.38 -2.02 -40.17
N THR A 148 48.10 -2.47 -38.95
CA THR A 148 48.11 -3.90 -38.63
C THR A 148 46.77 -4.43 -39.12
N VAL A 149 46.75 -4.91 -40.36
CA VAL A 149 45.62 -5.64 -40.93
C VAL A 149 45.38 -6.86 -40.05
N LEU A 150 44.34 -6.81 -39.22
CA LEU A 150 43.87 -7.94 -38.44
C LEU A 150 43.12 -8.89 -39.39
N PRO A 151 43.38 -10.21 -39.38
CA PRO A 151 42.66 -11.14 -40.23
C PRO A 151 41.16 -11.16 -39.86
N GLU A 152 40.34 -11.24 -40.91
CA GLU A 152 38.88 -11.29 -40.87
C GLU A 152 38.38 -12.41 -39.92
N ALA A 153 37.61 -12.03 -38.89
CA ALA A 153 37.00 -12.98 -37.98
C ALA A 153 35.80 -13.65 -38.67
N THR A 154 35.94 -14.91 -39.06
CA THR A 154 34.79 -15.73 -39.49
C THR A 154 33.82 -15.91 -38.34
N ASP A 155 32.64 -15.31 -38.52
CA ASP A 155 31.46 -15.35 -37.67
C ASP A 155 30.84 -16.75 -37.60
N THR A 156 31.13 -17.54 -36.55
CA THR A 156 30.40 -18.79 -36.27
C THR A 156 30.19 -19.10 -34.78
N THR A 157 30.21 -18.13 -33.87
CA THR A 157 29.90 -18.42 -32.45
C THR A 157 28.52 -17.87 -32.06
N PRO A 158 27.51 -18.74 -31.85
CA PRO A 158 26.19 -18.28 -31.41
C PRO A 158 26.25 -17.70 -29.98
N PRO A 159 25.40 -16.71 -29.67
CA PRO A 159 25.42 -16.04 -28.38
C PRO A 159 25.05 -16.98 -27.23
N PRO A 160 25.67 -16.84 -26.04
CA PRO A 160 25.35 -17.67 -24.88
C PRO A 160 23.93 -17.38 -24.39
N ILE A 161 23.16 -18.46 -24.23
CA ILE A 161 21.77 -18.45 -23.77
C ILE A 161 21.76 -18.28 -22.24
N GLY A 162 21.05 -17.25 -21.77
CA GLY A 162 20.36 -17.22 -20.48
C GLY A 162 21.23 -17.37 -19.22
N GLY A 163 21.52 -16.26 -18.55
CA GLY A 163 22.17 -16.26 -17.24
C GLY A 163 21.35 -17.05 -16.20
N GLN A 164 21.90 -18.18 -15.76
CA GLN A 164 21.45 -18.83 -14.54
C GLN A 164 21.99 -18.04 -13.35
N THR A 165 21.11 -17.59 -12.48
CA THR A 165 21.47 -16.98 -11.20
C THR A 165 21.95 -18.07 -10.24
N GLU A 166 23.26 -18.13 -9.99
CA GLU A 166 23.81 -18.92 -8.90
C GLU A 166 23.48 -18.27 -7.54
N PRO A 167 22.91 -19.00 -6.57
CA PRO A 167 22.70 -18.48 -5.22
C PRO A 167 24.01 -18.47 -4.43
N LEU A 168 24.25 -17.35 -3.74
CA LEU A 168 25.40 -17.13 -2.85
C LEU A 168 25.50 -18.23 -1.77
N LYS A 169 26.60 -18.99 -1.81
CA LYS A 169 26.99 -19.96 -0.77
C LYS A 169 27.52 -19.19 0.45
N ASN A 170 26.75 -19.21 1.54
CA ASN A 170 27.16 -18.68 2.84
C ASN A 170 28.03 -19.71 3.56
N ASP A 171 29.34 -19.57 3.43
CA ASP A 171 30.29 -20.32 4.26
C ASP A 171 30.61 -19.49 5.50
N GLY A 172 29.93 -19.83 6.60
CA GLY A 172 30.25 -19.35 7.93
C GLY A 172 31.65 -19.82 8.34
N GLY A 173 32.54 -18.85 8.57
CA GLY A 173 33.83 -19.05 9.24
C GLY A 173 33.71 -18.65 10.71
N GLN A 174 34.09 -19.58 11.57
CA GLN A 174 34.24 -19.45 13.02
C GLN A 174 35.33 -18.46 13.41
#